data_AF-L8LQL6-F1
#
_entry.id   AF-L8LQL6-F1
#
_cell.length_a   1.000
_cell.length_b   1.000
_cell.length_c   1.000
_cell.angle_alpha   90.00
_cell.angle_beta   90.00
_cell.angle_gamma   90.00
#
_symmetry.space_group_name_H-M   'P 1'
#
loop_
_entity.id
_entity.type
_entity.pdbx_description
1 polymer ?
#
loop_
_entity_poly.entity_id
_entity_poly.type
_entity_poly.pdbx_seq_one_letter_code
_entity_poly.pdbx_strand_id
1 'polypeptide(L)'
;MDNRRLMRRARRGRRINRKLPFNLRAHRQKRFSNRKQSKLAPSIKANRQLEIRVVSELSKIYPITGIYFEYVKADVDLTSGRKSAKSGKGFSAVMVGQKWAMEQLSKTAPVYTRFGWETSNL
;
A
#
# COMPACT_ATOMS: atom_id res chain seq x y z
N MET A 1 -22.66 25.70 -10.42
CA MET A 1 -21.93 24.88 -11.41
C MET A 1 -21.61 25.77 -12.61
N ASP A 2 -20.39 26.29 -12.74
CA ASP A 2 -20.06 27.29 -13.77
C ASP A 2 -20.23 26.77 -15.21
N ASN A 3 -20.72 27.63 -16.12
CA ASN A 3 -20.87 27.34 -17.55
C ASN A 3 -19.61 26.76 -18.19
N ARG A 4 -18.44 27.23 -17.74
CA ARG A 4 -17.12 26.72 -18.18
C ARG A 4 -16.95 25.22 -17.88
N ARG A 5 -17.43 24.77 -16.72
CA ARG A 5 -17.37 23.36 -16.28
C ARG A 5 -18.32 22.49 -17.12
N LEU A 6 -19.52 22.99 -17.43
CA LEU A 6 -20.50 22.33 -18.31
C LEU A 6 -19.95 22.15 -19.74
N MET A 7 -19.40 23.21 -20.34
CA MET A 7 -18.80 23.13 -21.69
C MET A 7 -17.61 22.17 -21.77
N ARG A 8 -16.77 22.10 -20.72
CA ARG A 8 -15.67 21.11 -20.63
C ARG A 8 -16.18 19.68 -20.48
N ARG A 9 -17.32 19.45 -19.83
CA ARG A 9 -17.95 18.12 -19.70
C ARG A 9 -18.51 17.66 -21.04
N ALA A 10 -19.26 18.53 -21.74
CA ALA A 10 -19.84 18.24 -23.04
C ALA A 10 -18.78 17.91 -24.11
N ARG A 11 -17.66 18.65 -24.15
CA ARG A 11 -16.53 18.34 -25.05
C ARG A 11 -15.87 16.99 -24.74
N ARG A 12 -15.65 16.67 -23.46
CA ARG A 12 -15.07 15.37 -23.05
C ARG A 12 -16.01 14.19 -23.33
N GLY A 13 -17.33 14.38 -23.17
CA GLY A 13 -18.34 13.37 -23.46
C GLY A 13 -18.42 13.01 -24.94
N ARG A 14 -18.32 14.00 -25.84
CA ARG A 14 -18.36 13.79 -27.30
C ARG A 14 -17.13 13.06 -27.86
N ARG A 15 -15.98 13.18 -27.19
CA ARG A 15 -14.72 12.53 -27.64
C ARG A 15 -14.75 11.00 -27.53
N ILE A 16 -15.54 10.44 -26.60
CA ILE A 16 -15.53 9.01 -26.30
C ILE A 16 -16.94 8.47 -26.52
N ASN A 17 -17.14 7.74 -27.62
CA ASN A 17 -18.40 7.03 -27.86
C ASN A 17 -18.53 5.87 -26.88
N ARG A 18 -19.36 6.05 -25.83
CA ARG A 18 -19.54 5.03 -24.77
C ARG A 18 -20.39 3.84 -25.22
N LYS A 19 -21.03 3.89 -26.40
CA LYS A 19 -21.78 2.77 -26.98
C LYS A 19 -20.87 1.68 -27.57
N LEU A 20 -19.63 2.04 -27.94
CA LEU A 20 -18.66 1.08 -28.46
C LEU A 20 -17.98 0.29 -27.33
N PRO A 21 -17.54 -0.96 -27.59
CA PRO A 21 -16.62 -1.71 -26.73
C PRO A 21 -15.35 -0.91 -26.38
N PHE A 22 -14.79 -1.10 -25.18
CA PHE A 22 -13.71 -0.26 -24.62
C PHE A 22 -12.46 -0.17 -25.50
N ASN A 23 -12.09 -1.28 -26.14
CA ASN A 23 -10.98 -1.39 -27.09
C ASN A 23 -11.18 -0.59 -28.39
N LEU A 24 -12.42 -0.30 -28.78
CA LEU A 24 -12.77 0.45 -29.99
C LEU A 24 -13.02 1.94 -29.72
N ARG A 25 -12.90 2.39 -28.46
CA ARG A 25 -13.10 3.79 -28.09
C ARG A 25 -11.84 4.60 -28.35
N ALA A 26 -12.01 5.87 -28.74
CA ALA A 26 -10.95 6.86 -28.91
C ALA A 26 -10.34 7.33 -27.55
N HIS A 27 -9.87 6.39 -26.74
CA HIS A 27 -9.09 6.66 -25.55
C HIS A 27 -7.67 7.07 -25.94
N ARG A 28 -7.07 7.97 -25.16
CA ARG A 28 -5.65 8.27 -25.33
C ARG A 28 -4.86 7.02 -24.94
N GLN A 29 -4.06 6.48 -25.85
CA GLN A 29 -3.20 5.35 -25.55
C GLN A 29 -2.26 5.67 -24.38
N LYS A 30 -2.02 4.68 -23.53
CA LYS A 30 -1.12 4.79 -22.37
C LYS A 30 0.30 4.97 -22.89
N ARG A 31 0.81 6.21 -22.83
CA ARG A 31 2.19 6.54 -23.30
C ARG A 31 3.29 5.78 -22.57
N PHE A 32 3.09 5.51 -21.28
CA PHE A 32 4.07 4.79 -20.46
C PHE A 32 3.37 3.81 -19.53
N SER A 33 3.89 2.58 -19.45
CA SER A 33 3.50 1.66 -18.38
C SER A 33 4.19 2.04 -17.07
N ASN A 34 3.73 3.11 -16.42
CA ASN A 34 4.30 3.58 -15.13
C ASN A 34 3.97 2.66 -13.94
N ARG A 35 3.07 1.70 -14.15
CA ARG A 35 2.65 0.71 -13.15
C ARG A 35 3.31 -0.64 -13.50
N LYS A 36 4.64 -0.73 -13.33
CA LYS A 36 5.38 -2.00 -13.54
C LYS A 36 5.45 -2.87 -12.28
N GLN A 37 5.26 -2.28 -11.09
CA GLN A 37 5.46 -2.96 -9.81
C GLN A 37 4.42 -2.49 -8.78
N SER A 38 4.02 -3.39 -7.89
CA SER A 38 3.27 -3.12 -6.65
C SER A 38 4.18 -2.42 -5.64
N LYS A 39 4.53 -1.16 -5.93
CA LYS A 39 5.41 -0.35 -5.08
C LYS A 39 4.67 0.09 -3.82
N LEU A 40 5.38 0.08 -2.69
CA LEU A 40 4.95 0.76 -1.48
C LEU A 40 4.81 2.27 -1.72
N ALA A 41 3.87 2.87 -0.98
CA ALA A 41 3.78 4.32 -0.92
C ALA A 41 5.12 4.90 -0.43
N PRO A 42 5.64 5.98 -1.06
CA PRO A 42 6.95 6.52 -0.72
C PRO A 42 7.13 6.89 0.76
N SER A 43 6.11 7.46 1.40
CA SER A 43 6.13 7.80 2.83
C SER A 43 6.29 6.57 3.71
N ILE A 44 5.50 5.52 3.45
CA ILE A 44 5.57 4.26 4.21
C ILE A 44 6.93 3.61 4.02
N LYS A 45 7.44 3.61 2.78
CA LYS A 45 8.76 3.06 2.46
C LYS A 45 9.87 3.81 3.22
N ALA A 46 9.84 5.14 3.23
CA ALA A 46 10.83 5.94 3.94
C ALA A 46 10.86 5.63 5.44
N ASN A 47 9.69 5.50 6.10
CA ASN A 47 9.61 5.14 7.51
C ASN A 47 10.21 3.75 7.78
N ARG A 48 9.84 2.74 6.99
CA ARG A 48 10.39 1.37 7.16
C ARG A 48 11.88 1.30 6.86
N GLN A 49 12.38 2.09 5.91
CA GLN A 49 13.81 2.18 5.64
C GLN A 49 14.60 2.85 6.77
N LEU A 50 13.99 3.69 7.59
CA LEU A 50 14.63 4.23 8.80
C LEU A 50 14.82 3.12 9.84
N GLU A 51 13.77 2.35 10.13
CA GLU A 51 13.82 1.20 11.04
C GLU A 51 14.88 0.17 10.61
N ILE A 52 14.89 -0.20 9.32
CA ILE A 52 15.88 -1.14 8.77
C ILE A 52 17.31 -0.60 8.90
N ARG A 53 17.52 0.71 8.72
CA ARG A 53 18.85 1.33 8.89
C ARG A 53 19.32 1.21 10.34
N VAL A 54 18.45 1.45 11.32
CA VAL A 54 18.80 1.27 12.74
C VAL A 54 19.23 -0.16 13.02
N VAL A 55 18.45 -1.15 12.57
CA VAL A 55 18.79 -2.57 12.74
C VAL A 55 20.12 -2.91 12.06
N SER A 56 20.37 -2.38 10.87
CA SER A 56 21.62 -2.60 10.13
C SER A 56 22.85 -2.00 10.81
N GLU A 57 22.72 -0.90 11.54
CA GLU A 57 23.82 -0.36 12.33
C GLU A 57 24.03 -1.17 13.61
N LEU A 58 22.94 -1.54 14.30
CA LEU A 58 23.02 -2.40 15.49
C LEU A 58 23.64 -3.76 15.18
N SER A 59 23.37 -4.35 14.01
CA SER A 59 23.94 -5.64 13.61
C SER A 59 25.45 -5.61 13.39
N LYS A 60 26.05 -4.42 13.22
CA LYS A 60 27.52 -4.27 13.14
C LYS A 60 28.17 -4.27 14.52
N ILE A 61 27.43 -3.88 15.55
CA ILE A 61 27.92 -3.70 16.92
C ILE A 61 27.63 -4.97 17.74
N TYR A 62 26.44 -5.54 17.58
CA TYR A 62 25.96 -6.68 18.35
C TYR A 62 25.55 -7.84 17.45
N PRO A 63 25.81 -9.10 17.86
CA PRO A 63 25.28 -10.26 17.16
C PRO A 63 23.77 -10.36 17.39
N ILE A 64 22.98 -9.96 16.39
CA ILE A 64 21.51 -10.05 16.45
C ILE A 64 21.08 -11.51 16.22
N THR A 65 20.51 -12.14 17.24
CA THR A 65 20.04 -13.53 17.19
C THR A 65 18.59 -13.67 16.73
N GLY A 66 17.78 -12.62 16.90
CA GLY A 66 16.39 -12.60 16.48
C GLY A 66 15.79 -11.20 16.52
N ILE A 67 14.79 -10.97 15.67
CA ILE A 67 14.08 -9.68 15.57
C ILE A 67 12.60 -9.96 15.85
N TYR A 68 12.06 -9.37 16.91
CA TYR A 68 10.63 -9.43 17.21
C TYR A 68 9.94 -8.20 16.64
N PHE A 69 8.94 -8.41 15.77
CA PHE A 69 8.26 -7.34 15.07
C PHE A 69 6.75 -7.38 15.36
N GLU A 70 6.21 -6.31 15.93
CA GLU A 70 4.77 -6.20 16.16
C GLU A 70 4.02 -5.87 14.86
N TYR A 71 3.13 -6.78 14.46
CA TYR A 71 2.34 -6.68 13.25
C TYR A 71 0.92 -6.21 13.56
N VAL A 72 0.55 -5.09 12.93
CA VAL A 72 -0.77 -4.49 13.09
C VAL A 72 -1.76 -5.24 12.21
N LYS A 73 -2.80 -5.81 12.83
CA LYS A 73 -3.92 -6.43 12.11
C LYS A 73 -5.11 -5.48 12.09
N ALA A 74 -5.12 -4.58 11.11
CA ALA A 74 -6.24 -3.67 10.91
C ALA A 74 -7.33 -4.35 10.08
N ASP A 75 -8.53 -4.51 10.65
CA ASP A 75 -9.71 -4.89 9.89
C ASP A 75 -10.24 -3.66 9.13
N VAL A 76 -9.80 -3.53 7.88
CA VAL A 76 -10.19 -2.42 6.99
C VAL A 76 -11.66 -2.50 6.60
N ASP A 77 -12.29 -3.65 6.68
CA ASP A 77 -13.69 -3.82 6.33
C ASP A 77 -14.58 -3.28 7.45
N LEU A 78 -14.15 -3.45 8.71
CA LEU A 78 -14.79 -2.83 9.88
C LEU A 78 -14.47 -1.34 10.04
N THR A 79 -13.24 -0.92 9.69
CA THR A 79 -12.76 0.45 9.98
C THR A 79 -12.94 1.45 8.84
N SER A 80 -13.23 1.01 7.60
CA SER A 80 -13.32 1.92 6.44
C SER A 80 -14.57 2.80 6.39
N GLY A 81 -15.54 2.59 7.28
CA GLY A 81 -16.84 3.31 7.28
C GLY A 81 -17.70 3.05 6.04
N ARG A 82 -17.19 2.31 5.04
CA ARG A 82 -17.90 1.94 3.82
C ARG A 82 -18.72 0.68 4.08
N LYS A 83 -20.03 0.86 4.27
CA LYS A 83 -21.01 -0.23 4.54
C LYS A 83 -20.89 -1.45 3.61
N SER A 84 -20.35 -1.30 2.40
CA SER A 84 -20.25 -2.35 1.38
C SER A 84 -18.84 -2.94 1.16
N ALA A 85 -17.80 -2.47 1.85
CA ALA A 85 -16.42 -2.91 1.64
C ALA A 85 -16.07 -4.18 2.44
N LYS A 86 -17.02 -5.12 2.63
CA LYS A 86 -16.82 -6.35 3.40
C LYS A 86 -16.37 -7.49 2.49
N SER A 87 -15.10 -7.49 2.11
CA SER A 87 -14.51 -8.51 1.24
C SER A 87 -13.84 -9.65 2.01
N GLY A 88 -13.57 -9.47 3.30
CA GLY A 88 -12.70 -10.32 4.12
C GLY A 88 -11.23 -10.28 3.69
N LYS A 89 -10.89 -9.47 2.67
CA LYS A 89 -9.59 -9.42 1.99
C LYS A 89 -8.96 -8.03 2.04
N GLY A 90 -9.47 -7.16 2.91
CA GLY A 90 -8.94 -5.83 3.09
C GLY A 90 -7.48 -5.87 3.57
N PHE A 91 -6.67 -4.95 3.04
CA PHE A 91 -5.34 -4.66 3.55
C PHE A 91 -5.21 -3.16 3.86
N SER A 92 -4.59 -2.83 4.99
CA SER A 92 -4.21 -1.45 5.26
C SER A 92 -2.85 -1.13 4.64
N ALA A 93 -2.61 0.14 4.33
CA ALA A 93 -1.31 0.56 3.80
C ALA A 93 -0.17 0.27 4.80
N VAL A 94 -0.47 0.35 6.10
CA VAL A 94 0.45 0.01 7.20
C VAL A 94 0.82 -1.47 7.16
N MET A 95 -0.16 -2.37 7.02
CA MET A 95 0.07 -3.82 6.92
C MET A 95 0.98 -4.18 5.74
N VAL A 96 0.74 -3.57 4.58
CA VAL A 96 1.59 -3.77 3.39
C VAL A 96 3.02 -3.30 3.67
N GLY A 97 3.19 -2.15 4.35
CA GLY A 97 4.48 -1.65 4.81
C GLY A 97 5.21 -2.59 5.76
N GLN A 98 4.51 -3.12 6.76
CA GLN A 98 5.08 -4.05 7.75
C GLN A 98 5.51 -5.36 7.09
N LYS A 99 4.70 -5.94 6.20
CA LYS A 99 5.08 -7.16 5.46
C LYS A 99 6.38 -6.98 4.70
N TRP A 100 6.51 -5.87 3.98
CA TRP A 100 7.74 -5.58 3.25
C TRP A 100 8.94 -5.36 4.17
N ALA A 101 8.75 -4.68 5.31
CA ALA A 101 9.82 -4.48 6.28
C ALA A 101 10.30 -5.81 6.88
N MET A 102 9.38 -6.69 7.27
CA MET A 102 9.72 -8.04 7.77
C MET A 102 10.51 -8.85 6.74
N GLU A 103 10.14 -8.79 5.45
CA GLU A 103 10.89 -9.43 4.37
C GLU A 103 12.30 -8.85 4.17
N GLN A 104 12.51 -7.57 4.46
CA GLN A 104 13.87 -7.00 4.43
C GLN A 104 14.67 -7.38 5.67
N LEU A 105 14.06 -7.33 6.85
CA LEU A 105 14.71 -7.66 8.13
C LEU A 105 15.08 -9.14 8.24
N SER A 106 14.31 -10.03 7.61
CA SER A 106 14.59 -11.47 7.58
C SER A 106 15.90 -11.83 6.87
N LYS A 107 16.50 -10.88 6.13
CA LYS A 107 17.82 -11.04 5.52
C LYS A 107 18.96 -10.87 6.53
N THR A 108 18.68 -10.22 7.66
CA THR A 108 19.67 -9.95 8.71
C THR A 108 19.62 -11.01 9.81
N ALA A 109 18.43 -11.35 10.31
CA ALA A 109 18.23 -12.35 11.35
C ALA A 109 16.81 -12.94 11.28
N PRO A 110 16.52 -14.07 11.95
CA PRO A 110 15.16 -14.60 12.05
C PRO A 110 14.18 -13.55 12.60
N VAL A 111 13.07 -13.31 11.88
CA VAL A 111 12.03 -12.35 12.27
C VAL A 111 10.82 -13.10 12.81
N TYR A 112 10.44 -12.78 14.05
CA TYR A 112 9.27 -13.33 14.72
C TYR A 112 8.17 -12.29 14.73
N THR A 113 7.01 -12.65 14.18
CA THR A 113 5.83 -11.80 14.22
C THR A 113 5.17 -11.88 15.59
N ARG A 114 4.89 -10.73 16.20
CA ARG A 114 4.04 -10.61 17.39
C ARG A 114 2.80 -9.80 17.05
N PHE A 115 1.69 -10.09 17.68
CA PHE A 115 0.47 -9.31 17.51
C PHE A 115 0.20 -8.46 18.75
N GLY A 116 -0.45 -7.30 18.57
CA GLY A 116 -0.72 -6.38 19.68
C GLY A 116 -1.50 -6.98 20.84
N TRP A 117 -2.35 -8.00 20.60
CA TRP A 117 -3.05 -8.70 21.68
C TRP A 117 -2.12 -9.64 22.47
N GLU A 118 -1.03 -10.13 21.87
CA GLU A 118 0.00 -10.92 22.57
C GLU A 118 0.88 -10.04 23.46
N THR A 119 1.06 -8.77 23.09
CA THR A 119 1.86 -7.79 23.84
C THR A 119 1.04 -6.94 24.80
N SER A 120 -0.30 -7.01 24.77
CA SER A 120 -1.19 -6.19 25.58
C SER A 120 -1.08 -6.39 27.10
N ASN A 121 -0.51 -7.51 27.53
CA ASN A 121 -0.35 -7.89 28.95
C ASN A 121 1.11 -7.83 29.43
N LEU A 122 2.03 -7.32 28.61
CA LEU A 122 3.43 -7.05 28.99
C LEU A 122 3.55 -5.63 29.56
#